data_AF-A0A9W9YR57-F1
#
_entry.id   AF-A0A9W9YR57-F1
#
_cell.length_a   1.000
_cell.length_b   1.000
_cell.length_c   1.000
_cell.angle_alpha   90.00
_cell.angle_beta   90.00
_cell.angle_gamma   90.00
#
_symmetry.space_group_name_H-M   'P 1'
#
loop_
_entity.id
_entity.type
_entity.pdbx_description
1 polymer ?
#
loop_
_entity_poly.entity_id
_entity_poly.type
_entity_poly.pdbx_seq_one_letter_code
_entity_poly.pdbx_strand_id
1 'polypeptide(L)'
;MGAQSKHRLLQYQKNYREWQELHDGEIPPYHYGTHYSSTMIVASYLLRLVPFTHHFLTVQGNFDLPDRLFHSVKDAWLSAAQINPSDIKELIPEFFYLPEFLTNNNNFDLGTKQNGVVLGDVRLPTWAKGDTREFIRLHRKALECDYVSAHLHEWIDLIFGYKQQGPLAVEANNVFQYYYYYENNYPIKKKSIISQIDNFGQIPRQLFKRAHPPKRVFRSVESDAQTGILVNVDRLFFHNLPNLVPSAQPVKELKGPVGQMIQSDNRGLLAVEKNKVLVPPHNNRYIAWGFGDLSMRTGFIETERILAVYENFHIGQVLCASCPDSHTLITGGTSTLVCVWDMVKSSGREENDRRSFYTRCYTGITRLSRVLAVSTAYNLIVSGSEDQTASCGDLSKLTYVRHCLSTWLQSLLSPSTI
;
A
#
# COMPACT_ATOMS: atom_id res chain seq x y z
N MET A 1 -17.47 1.78 -13.76
CA MET A 1 -18.53 2.79 -13.47
C MET A 1 -19.65 2.97 -14.51
N GLY A 2 -19.39 3.06 -15.82
CA GLY A 2 -20.40 3.51 -16.80
C GLY A 2 -21.66 2.65 -16.94
N ALA A 3 -21.63 1.39 -16.49
CA ALA A 3 -22.73 0.44 -16.54
C ALA A 3 -23.60 0.38 -15.25
N GLN A 4 -23.38 1.25 -14.26
CA GLN A 4 -24.10 1.18 -12.97
C GLN A 4 -25.60 1.53 -13.09
N SER A 5 -25.98 2.40 -14.02
CA SER A 5 -27.38 2.77 -14.29
C SER A 5 -27.84 2.23 -15.64
N LYS A 6 -28.99 1.54 -15.66
CA LYS A 6 -29.56 0.94 -16.88
C LYS A 6 -29.79 1.97 -17.99
N HIS A 7 -30.34 3.13 -17.65
CA HIS A 7 -30.59 4.20 -18.63
C HIS A 7 -29.29 4.68 -19.28
N ARG A 8 -28.26 4.89 -18.46
CA ARG A 8 -26.95 5.35 -18.91
C ARG A 8 -26.23 4.29 -19.76
N LEU A 9 -26.31 3.03 -19.36
CA LEU A 9 -25.76 1.90 -20.12
C LEU A 9 -26.35 1.83 -21.54
N LEU A 10 -27.68 1.96 -21.66
CA LEU A 10 -28.35 1.96 -22.97
C LEU A 10 -27.86 3.09 -23.88
N GLN A 11 -27.58 4.26 -23.31
CA GLN A 11 -27.01 5.38 -24.07
C GLN A 11 -25.61 5.06 -24.59
N TYR A 12 -24.73 4.47 -23.76
CA TYR A 12 -23.39 4.07 -24.22
C TYR A 12 -23.44 3.01 -25.30
N GLN A 13 -24.32 2.02 -25.17
CA GLN A 13 -24.50 0.98 -26.19
C GLN A 13 -25.04 1.56 -27.50
N LYS A 14 -25.95 2.53 -27.42
CA LYS A 14 -26.45 3.25 -28.60
C LYS A 14 -25.32 4.01 -29.29
N ASN A 15 -24.56 4.82 -28.54
CA ASN A 15 -23.45 5.60 -29.07
C ASN A 15 -22.36 4.70 -29.69
N TYR A 16 -22.07 3.55 -29.08
CA TYR A 16 -21.12 2.58 -29.61
C TYR A 16 -21.56 2.05 -30.99
N ARG A 17 -22.84 1.69 -31.14
CA ARG A 17 -23.40 1.19 -32.41
C ARG A 17 -23.41 2.28 -33.49
N GLU A 18 -23.89 3.47 -33.15
CA GLU A 18 -23.89 4.61 -34.09
C GLU A 18 -22.47 4.97 -34.54
N TRP A 19 -21.49 4.94 -33.63
CA TRP A 19 -20.09 5.18 -33.98
C TRP A 19 -19.55 4.14 -34.96
N GLN A 20 -19.88 2.86 -34.73
CA GLN A 20 -19.48 1.75 -35.58
C GLN A 20 -20.04 1.87 -37.00
N GLU A 21 -21.28 2.33 -37.14
CA GLU A 21 -21.94 2.57 -38.43
C GLU A 21 -21.34 3.77 -39.17
N LEU A 22 -21.02 4.87 -38.46
CA LEU A 22 -20.56 6.13 -39.06
C LEU A 22 -19.13 6.09 -39.62
N HIS A 23 -18.26 5.25 -39.06
CA HIS A 23 -16.82 5.27 -39.37
C HIS A 23 -16.34 4.05 -40.15
N ASP A 24 -17.24 3.14 -40.56
CA ASP A 24 -16.97 1.94 -41.37
C ASP A 24 -15.66 1.19 -41.02
N GLY A 25 -15.34 1.14 -39.72
CA GLY A 25 -14.13 0.50 -39.20
C GLY A 25 -12.81 1.29 -39.30
N GLU A 26 -12.79 2.51 -39.85
CA GLU A 26 -11.59 3.37 -39.87
C GLU A 26 -11.14 3.76 -38.45
N ILE A 27 -12.10 4.04 -37.56
CA ILE A 27 -11.87 4.39 -36.16
C ILE A 27 -12.59 3.38 -35.26
N PRO A 28 -11.89 2.71 -34.33
CA PRO A 28 -12.53 1.77 -33.42
C PRO A 28 -13.66 2.41 -32.59
N PRO A 29 -14.85 1.78 -32.51
CA PRO A 29 -15.91 2.23 -31.64
C PRO A 29 -15.55 2.05 -30.15
N TYR A 30 -16.14 2.89 -29.30
CA TYR A 30 -15.88 2.90 -27.87
C TYR A 30 -17.15 3.23 -27.08
N HIS A 31 -17.21 2.77 -25.84
CA HIS A 31 -18.27 3.13 -24.89
C HIS A 31 -17.93 4.44 -24.18
N TYR A 32 -16.66 4.62 -23.80
CA TYR A 32 -16.23 5.72 -22.93
C TYR A 32 -15.19 6.63 -23.58
N GLY A 33 -15.56 7.91 -23.71
CA GLY A 33 -14.68 9.00 -24.17
C GLY A 33 -13.62 9.43 -23.15
N THR A 34 -13.92 9.24 -21.87
CA THR A 34 -13.06 9.59 -20.73
C THR A 34 -12.52 8.32 -20.08
N HIS A 35 -11.42 8.46 -19.34
CA HIS A 35 -10.83 7.35 -18.59
C HIS A 35 -11.30 7.35 -17.12
N TYR A 36 -11.28 6.18 -16.47
CA TYR A 36 -11.65 6.04 -15.06
C TYR A 36 -10.57 6.50 -14.08
N SER A 37 -9.33 6.70 -14.55
CA SER A 37 -8.20 7.10 -13.71
C SER A 37 -7.26 8.04 -14.46
N SER A 38 -6.92 9.18 -13.88
CA SER A 38 -5.94 10.11 -14.45
C SER A 38 -5.28 10.89 -13.32
N THR A 39 -4.16 11.53 -13.63
CA THR A 39 -3.45 12.39 -12.68
C THR A 39 -4.37 13.48 -12.10
N MET A 40 -5.23 14.06 -12.96
CA MET A 40 -6.20 15.07 -12.54
C MET A 40 -7.29 14.49 -11.63
N ILE A 41 -7.74 13.25 -11.86
CA ILE A 41 -8.71 12.57 -10.99
C ILE A 41 -8.11 12.36 -9.59
N VAL A 42 -6.87 11.86 -9.52
CA VAL A 42 -6.16 11.66 -8.25
C VAL A 42 -5.97 13.00 -7.52
N ALA A 43 -5.47 14.02 -8.22
CA ALA A 43 -5.27 15.35 -7.65
C ALA A 43 -6.58 16.01 -7.19
N SER A 44 -7.69 15.78 -7.91
CA SER A 44 -9.01 16.29 -7.54
C SER A 44 -9.53 15.65 -6.24
N TYR A 45 -9.37 14.33 -6.07
CA TYR A 45 -9.72 13.67 -4.81
C TYR A 45 -8.82 14.14 -3.66
N LEU A 46 -7.51 14.26 -3.91
CA LEU A 46 -6.50 14.60 -2.89
C LEU A 46 -6.23 16.09 -2.75
N LEU A 47 -7.11 16.96 -3.29
CA LEU A 47 -6.93 18.42 -3.33
C LEU A 47 -6.56 19.05 -1.99
N ARG A 48 -7.04 18.46 -0.88
CA ARG A 48 -6.83 18.96 0.49
C ARG A 48 -5.48 18.55 1.10
N LEU A 49 -4.70 17.73 0.40
CA LEU A 49 -3.39 17.25 0.85
C LEU A 49 -2.25 17.81 0.01
N VAL A 50 -1.23 18.31 0.69
CA VAL A 50 0.06 18.63 0.07
C VAL A 50 0.85 17.32 -0.12
N PRO A 51 1.49 17.08 -1.29
CA PRO A 51 1.73 18.02 -2.40
C PRO A 51 0.69 18.03 -3.53
N PHE A 52 -0.40 17.25 -3.43
CA PHE A 52 -1.41 17.13 -4.49
C PHE A 52 -2.12 18.45 -4.80
N THR A 53 -2.32 19.32 -3.80
CA THR A 53 -2.81 20.69 -4.01
C THR A 53 -1.94 21.47 -5.00
N HIS A 54 -0.61 21.43 -4.82
CA HIS A 54 0.31 22.13 -5.75
C HIS A 54 0.24 21.54 -7.15
N HIS A 55 0.13 20.22 -7.26
CA HIS A 55 0.01 19.56 -8.55
C HIS A 55 -1.29 19.97 -9.27
N PHE A 56 -2.41 19.99 -8.53
CA PHE A 56 -3.70 20.45 -9.05
C PHE A 56 -3.62 21.90 -9.57
N LEU A 57 -3.05 22.81 -8.78
CA LEU A 57 -2.85 24.21 -9.17
C LEU A 57 -1.88 24.37 -10.34
N THR A 58 -0.84 23.54 -10.43
CA THR A 58 0.12 23.60 -11.54
C THR A 58 -0.54 23.25 -12.87
N VAL A 59 -1.39 22.22 -12.87
CA VAL A 59 -2.07 21.76 -14.09
C VAL A 59 -3.24 22.69 -14.46
N GLN A 60 -3.94 23.25 -13.48
CA GLN A 60 -5.15 24.07 -13.73
C GLN A 60 -4.90 25.60 -13.72
N GLY A 61 -3.74 26.04 -13.24
CA GLY A 61 -3.35 27.45 -13.08
C GLY A 61 -3.92 28.12 -11.82
N ASN A 62 -5.17 27.82 -11.48
CA ASN A 62 -5.86 28.26 -10.27
C ASN A 62 -6.76 27.14 -9.72
N PHE A 63 -7.34 27.33 -8.53
CA PHE A 63 -8.41 26.44 -8.09
C PHE A 63 -9.55 26.43 -9.12
N ASP A 64 -10.13 25.25 -9.34
CA ASP A 64 -11.27 25.11 -10.24
C ASP A 64 -12.49 25.92 -9.75
N LEU A 65 -13.51 26.05 -10.60
CA LEU A 65 -14.81 26.52 -10.15
C LEU A 65 -15.27 25.68 -8.94
N PRO A 66 -15.69 26.31 -7.83
CA PRO A 66 -16.12 25.58 -6.62
C PRO A 66 -17.14 24.48 -6.92
N ASP A 67 -18.02 24.69 -7.89
CA ASP A 67 -19.02 23.70 -8.29
C ASP A 67 -18.44 22.39 -8.85
N ARG A 68 -17.23 22.41 -9.40
CA ARG A 68 -16.52 21.24 -9.95
C ARG A 68 -15.60 20.54 -8.95
N LEU A 69 -15.27 21.19 -7.83
CA LEU A 69 -14.36 20.62 -6.83
C LEU A 69 -14.99 19.44 -6.10
N PHE A 70 -14.17 18.44 -5.76
CA PHE A 70 -14.59 17.34 -4.91
C PHE A 70 -14.96 17.87 -3.51
N HIS A 71 -16.25 17.85 -3.18
CA HIS A 71 -16.76 18.41 -1.93
C HIS A 71 -17.76 17.50 -1.21
N SER A 72 -18.21 16.41 -1.86
CA SER A 72 -19.27 15.54 -1.35
C SER A 72 -19.10 14.16 -1.93
N VAL A 73 -19.03 13.15 -1.07
CA VAL A 73 -18.94 11.74 -1.49
C VAL A 73 -20.19 11.33 -2.27
N LYS A 74 -21.36 11.78 -1.80
CA LYS A 74 -22.65 11.50 -2.45
C LYS A 74 -22.72 12.09 -3.85
N ASP A 75 -22.33 13.36 -4.01
CA ASP A 75 -22.44 14.04 -5.30
C ASP A 75 -21.42 13.49 -6.30
N ALA A 76 -20.21 13.14 -5.83
CA ALA A 76 -19.21 12.46 -6.64
C ALA A 76 -19.70 11.09 -7.15
N TRP A 77 -20.31 10.27 -6.26
CA TRP A 77 -20.90 9.00 -6.65
C TRP A 77 -22.03 9.16 -7.67
N LEU A 78 -22.97 10.09 -7.43
CA LEU A 78 -24.09 10.32 -8.34
C LEU A 78 -23.63 10.84 -9.70
N SER A 79 -22.65 11.73 -9.74
CA SER A 79 -22.01 12.18 -10.98
C SER A 79 -21.44 11.01 -11.77
N ALA A 80 -20.59 10.20 -11.12
CA ALA A 80 -19.88 9.10 -11.76
C ALA A 80 -20.78 7.90 -12.14
N ALA A 81 -21.83 7.63 -11.37
CA ALA A 81 -22.72 6.48 -11.58
C ALA A 81 -23.95 6.78 -12.44
N GLN A 82 -24.45 8.02 -12.45
CA GLN A 82 -25.78 8.33 -12.98
C GLN A 82 -25.86 9.61 -13.83
N ILE A 83 -25.37 10.74 -13.31
CA ILE A 83 -25.75 12.07 -13.82
C ILE A 83 -24.88 12.49 -15.01
N ASN A 84 -23.56 12.41 -14.86
CA ASN A 84 -22.64 12.97 -15.85
C ASN A 84 -22.13 11.86 -16.78
N PRO A 85 -22.47 11.86 -18.08
CA PRO A 85 -22.06 10.83 -19.03
C PRO A 85 -20.55 10.87 -19.34
N SER A 86 -19.86 11.94 -19.01
CA SER A 86 -18.41 12.05 -19.15
C SER A 86 -17.66 11.68 -17.87
N ASP A 87 -18.37 11.38 -16.78
CA ASP A 87 -17.78 11.04 -15.49
C ASP A 87 -17.91 9.54 -15.20
N ILE A 88 -16.82 8.79 -15.34
CA ILE A 88 -16.77 7.35 -15.05
C ILE A 88 -15.61 7.00 -14.10
N LYS A 89 -15.22 7.96 -13.24
CA LYS A 89 -14.09 7.82 -12.33
C LYS A 89 -14.25 6.62 -11.40
N GLU A 90 -13.19 5.83 -11.27
CA GLU A 90 -13.07 4.80 -10.23
C GLU A 90 -12.38 5.39 -8.99
N LEU A 91 -12.53 4.72 -7.84
CA LEU A 91 -11.93 5.18 -6.58
C LEU A 91 -10.41 4.97 -6.55
N ILE A 92 -9.74 5.83 -5.78
CA ILE A 92 -8.31 5.71 -5.45
C ILE A 92 -8.12 4.94 -4.12
N PRO A 93 -6.95 4.33 -3.88
CA PRO A 93 -6.68 3.56 -2.66
C PRO A 93 -6.94 4.33 -1.35
N GLU A 94 -6.71 5.64 -1.34
CA GLU A 94 -6.86 6.51 -0.18
C GLU A 94 -8.26 6.46 0.45
N PHE A 95 -9.30 6.15 -0.34
CA PHE A 95 -10.67 5.93 0.15
C PHE A 95 -10.80 4.75 1.12
N PHE A 96 -9.76 3.92 1.28
CA PHE A 96 -9.77 2.72 2.12
C PHE A 96 -8.76 2.77 3.27
N TYR A 97 -7.94 3.83 3.38
CA TYR A 97 -6.96 3.92 4.47
C TYR A 97 -6.60 5.33 4.96
N LEU A 98 -6.88 6.40 4.20
CA LEU A 98 -6.38 7.74 4.49
C LEU A 98 -7.55 8.70 4.83
N PRO A 99 -7.87 8.98 6.10
CA PRO A 99 -8.95 9.91 6.43
C PRO A 99 -8.63 11.39 6.12
N GLU A 100 -7.35 11.75 6.06
CA GLU A 100 -6.90 13.14 6.00
C GLU A 100 -7.27 13.86 4.69
N PHE A 101 -7.46 13.14 3.57
CA PHE A 101 -7.84 13.78 2.30
C PHE A 101 -9.26 14.35 2.30
N LEU A 102 -10.08 13.95 3.28
CA LEU A 102 -11.45 14.41 3.45
C LEU A 102 -11.54 15.70 4.29
N THR A 103 -10.47 16.08 4.98
CA THR A 103 -10.41 17.25 5.86
C THR A 103 -9.54 18.36 5.27
N ASN A 104 -10.00 19.61 5.33
CA ASN A 104 -9.26 20.79 4.90
C ASN A 104 -8.38 21.34 6.04
N ASN A 105 -7.48 20.50 6.57
CA ASN A 105 -6.60 20.88 7.70
C ASN A 105 -5.67 22.05 7.39
N ASN A 106 -5.39 22.29 6.11
CA ASN A 106 -4.56 23.40 5.65
C ASN A 106 -5.33 24.71 5.47
N ASN A 107 -6.65 24.72 5.73
CA ASN A 107 -7.52 25.89 5.57
C ASN A 107 -7.41 26.55 4.18
N PHE A 108 -7.35 25.74 3.12
CA PHE A 108 -7.37 26.26 1.75
C PHE A 108 -8.68 27.01 1.48
N ASP A 109 -8.59 28.15 0.79
CA ASP A 109 -9.77 28.83 0.24
C ASP A 109 -10.22 28.09 -1.02
N LEU A 110 -11.26 27.27 -0.85
CA LEU A 110 -11.85 26.48 -1.93
C LEU A 110 -13.04 27.20 -2.58
N GLY A 111 -13.34 28.44 -2.16
CA GLY A 111 -14.43 29.26 -2.68
C GLY A 111 -15.83 28.82 -2.25
N THR A 112 -16.83 29.41 -2.89
CA THR A 112 -18.26 29.22 -2.60
C THR A 112 -18.98 28.82 -3.88
N LYS A 113 -19.81 27.77 -3.79
CA LYS A 113 -20.66 27.31 -4.90
C LYS A 113 -21.74 28.32 -5.25
N GLN A 114 -22.30 28.20 -6.45
CA GLN A 114 -23.43 29.04 -6.90
C GLN A 114 -24.65 28.98 -5.97
N ASN A 115 -24.85 27.86 -5.28
CA ASN A 115 -25.93 27.69 -4.30
C ASN A 115 -25.58 28.24 -2.89
N GLY A 116 -24.50 29.00 -2.76
CA GLY A 116 -24.07 29.61 -1.50
C GLY A 116 -23.30 28.68 -0.55
N VAL A 117 -23.05 27.43 -0.94
CA VAL A 117 -22.28 26.50 -0.12
C VAL A 117 -20.79 26.85 -0.14
N VAL A 118 -20.26 27.27 1.00
CA VAL A 118 -18.81 27.44 1.20
C VAL A 118 -18.13 26.07 1.25
N LEU A 119 -17.00 25.95 0.55
CA LEU A 119 -16.23 24.71 0.49
C LEU A 119 -15.17 24.64 1.58
N GLY A 120 -15.11 23.49 2.25
CA GLY A 120 -14.12 23.16 3.28
C GLY A 120 -13.90 21.65 3.31
N ASP A 121 -14.22 21.01 4.43
CA ASP A 121 -14.24 19.54 4.55
C ASP A 121 -15.19 18.88 3.54
N VAL A 122 -14.86 17.66 3.15
CA VAL A 122 -15.69 16.85 2.27
C VAL A 122 -16.95 16.41 3.03
N ARG A 123 -18.12 16.62 2.44
CA ARG A 123 -19.40 16.16 2.98
C ARG A 123 -19.47 14.64 2.92
N LEU A 124 -19.52 14.04 4.11
CA LEU A 124 -19.60 12.59 4.28
C LEU A 124 -21.06 12.11 4.33
N PRO A 125 -21.32 10.84 4.00
CA PRO A 125 -22.62 10.23 4.25
C PRO A 125 -23.02 10.27 5.73
N THR A 126 -24.32 10.29 6.00
CA THR A 126 -24.86 10.41 7.37
C THR A 126 -24.44 9.27 8.30
N TRP A 127 -24.22 8.07 7.75
CA TRP A 127 -23.76 6.91 8.52
C TRP A 127 -22.34 7.07 9.07
N ALA A 128 -21.53 7.98 8.51
CA ALA A 128 -20.18 8.29 9.02
C ALA A 128 -20.21 9.28 10.19
N LYS A 129 -21.39 9.86 10.51
CA LYS A 129 -21.58 10.78 11.66
C LYS A 129 -20.62 11.97 11.70
N GLY A 130 -20.14 12.41 10.54
CA GLY A 130 -19.16 13.49 10.41
C GLY A 130 -17.71 13.08 10.74
N ASP A 131 -17.45 11.82 11.08
CA ASP A 131 -16.10 11.31 11.36
C ASP A 131 -15.49 10.68 10.09
N THR A 132 -14.35 11.25 9.67
CA THR A 132 -13.60 10.81 8.49
C THR A 132 -12.93 9.45 8.73
N ARG A 133 -12.55 9.14 9.98
CA ARG A 133 -12.00 7.84 10.35
C ARG A 133 -13.07 6.76 10.29
N GLU A 134 -14.27 7.04 10.77
CA GLU A 134 -15.40 6.13 10.66
C GLU A 134 -15.78 5.86 9.19
N PHE A 135 -15.75 6.90 8.35
CA PHE A 135 -15.92 6.76 6.90
C PHE A 135 -14.93 5.75 6.30
N ILE A 136 -13.63 5.96 6.55
CA ILE A 136 -12.56 5.08 6.05
C ILE A 136 -12.68 3.66 6.63
N ARG A 137 -12.95 3.54 7.93
CA ARG A 137 -13.10 2.24 8.60
C ARG A 137 -14.22 1.41 7.97
N LEU A 138 -15.37 2.03 7.68
CA LEU A 138 -16.50 1.36 7.04
C LEU A 138 -16.26 1.08 5.55
N HIS A 139 -15.59 1.98 4.82
CA HIS A 139 -15.15 1.71 3.45
C HIS A 139 -14.21 0.50 3.37
N ARG A 140 -13.22 0.43 4.27
CA ARG A 140 -12.32 -0.73 4.37
C ARG A 140 -13.08 -1.99 4.76
N LYS A 141 -14.00 -1.91 5.72
CA LYS A 141 -14.86 -3.04 6.11
C LYS A 141 -15.71 -3.54 4.93
N ALA A 142 -16.20 -2.64 4.08
CA ALA A 142 -16.95 -3.01 2.88
C ALA A 142 -16.05 -3.67 1.83
N LEU A 143 -14.85 -3.15 1.58
CA LEU A 143 -13.89 -3.75 0.66
C LEU A 143 -13.48 -5.17 1.09
N GLU A 144 -13.32 -5.40 2.38
CA GLU A 144 -12.90 -6.70 2.93
C GLU A 144 -14.07 -7.67 3.19
N CYS A 145 -15.31 -7.29 2.90
CA CYS A 145 -16.46 -8.14 3.18
C CYS A 145 -16.55 -9.35 2.23
N ASP A 146 -17.31 -10.39 2.64
CA ASP A 146 -17.50 -11.62 1.86
C ASP A 146 -18.04 -11.36 0.45
N TYR A 147 -18.96 -10.39 0.30
CA TYR A 147 -19.52 -10.04 -1.00
C TYR A 147 -18.44 -9.53 -1.94
N VAL A 148 -17.65 -8.54 -1.50
CA VAL A 148 -16.55 -8.00 -2.33
C VAL A 148 -15.49 -9.08 -2.55
N SER A 149 -15.11 -9.84 -1.53
CA SER A 149 -14.17 -10.96 -1.69
C SER A 149 -14.62 -11.97 -2.75
N ALA A 150 -15.91 -12.32 -2.79
CA ALA A 150 -16.46 -13.24 -3.79
C ALA A 150 -16.43 -12.68 -5.21
N HIS A 151 -16.60 -11.36 -5.39
CA HIS A 151 -16.82 -10.73 -6.69
C HIS A 151 -15.67 -9.85 -7.20
N LEU A 152 -14.64 -9.56 -6.39
CA LEU A 152 -13.56 -8.63 -6.76
C LEU A 152 -12.79 -9.09 -8.00
N HIS A 153 -12.70 -10.41 -8.21
CA HIS A 153 -12.09 -11.01 -9.41
C HIS A 153 -12.76 -10.53 -10.72
N GLU A 154 -14.06 -10.21 -10.70
CA GLU A 154 -14.79 -9.71 -11.86
C GLU A 154 -14.39 -8.26 -12.22
N TRP A 155 -14.14 -7.42 -11.20
CA TRP A 155 -13.59 -6.08 -11.41
C TRP A 155 -12.14 -6.16 -11.91
N ILE A 156 -11.35 -7.08 -11.34
CA ILE A 156 -9.98 -7.35 -11.79
C ILE A 156 -9.97 -7.80 -13.27
N ASP A 157 -10.96 -8.57 -13.71
CA ASP A 157 -11.11 -8.98 -15.11
C ASP A 157 -11.38 -7.80 -16.07
N LEU A 158 -12.10 -6.77 -15.61
CA LEU A 158 -12.36 -5.55 -16.38
C LEU A 158 -11.11 -4.65 -16.49
N ILE A 159 -10.37 -4.50 -15.39
CA ILE A 159 -9.26 -3.53 -15.31
C ILE A 159 -7.95 -4.13 -15.79
N PHE A 160 -7.65 -5.40 -15.50
CA PHE A 160 -6.36 -6.03 -15.78
C PHE A 160 -6.48 -7.33 -16.60
N GLY A 161 -7.69 -7.83 -16.79
CA GLY A 161 -7.91 -9.19 -17.28
C GLY A 161 -8.51 -9.31 -18.67
N TYR A 162 -9.16 -10.45 -18.90
CA TYR A 162 -9.64 -10.87 -20.20
C TYR A 162 -10.83 -10.05 -20.74
N LYS A 163 -11.48 -9.23 -19.90
CA LYS A 163 -12.56 -8.30 -20.28
C LYS A 163 -12.06 -6.86 -20.50
N GLN A 164 -10.74 -6.63 -20.50
CA GLN A 164 -10.15 -5.31 -20.74
C GLN A 164 -10.19 -4.90 -22.23
N GLN A 165 -10.05 -5.87 -23.14
CA GLN A 165 -9.93 -5.65 -24.59
C GLN A 165 -10.66 -6.73 -25.41
N GLY A 166 -10.86 -6.47 -26.70
CA GLY A 166 -11.45 -7.42 -27.64
C GLY A 166 -12.97 -7.62 -27.48
N PRO A 167 -13.54 -8.68 -28.08
CA PRO A 167 -14.98 -8.91 -28.09
C PRO A 167 -15.62 -9.01 -26.68
N LEU A 168 -14.88 -9.55 -25.71
CA LEU A 168 -15.34 -9.71 -24.33
C LEU A 168 -15.41 -8.37 -23.58
N ALA A 169 -14.60 -7.38 -23.96
CA ALA A 169 -14.75 -6.02 -23.48
C ALA A 169 -15.99 -5.33 -24.07
N VAL A 170 -16.35 -5.65 -25.32
CA VAL A 170 -17.59 -5.15 -25.95
C VAL A 170 -18.81 -5.72 -25.22
N GLU A 171 -18.84 -7.03 -24.99
CA GLU A 171 -19.91 -7.70 -24.22
C GLU A 171 -20.04 -7.13 -22.81
N ALA A 172 -18.91 -6.85 -22.15
CA ALA A 172 -18.87 -6.25 -20.82
C ALA A 172 -19.13 -4.73 -20.81
N ASN A 173 -19.33 -4.08 -21.96
CA ASN A 173 -19.48 -2.63 -22.10
C ASN A 173 -18.29 -1.85 -21.49
N ASN A 174 -17.08 -2.33 -21.74
CA ASN A 174 -15.82 -1.90 -21.12
C ASN A 174 -14.78 -1.43 -22.15
N VAL A 175 -15.23 -0.77 -23.22
CA VAL A 175 -14.35 -0.29 -24.30
C VAL A 175 -14.13 1.21 -24.17
N PHE A 176 -12.87 1.60 -24.04
CA PHE A 176 -12.44 3.00 -23.95
C PHE A 176 -11.96 3.50 -25.32
N GLN A 177 -11.77 4.81 -25.48
CA GLN A 177 -11.14 5.32 -26.70
C GLN A 177 -9.79 4.66 -26.93
N TYR A 178 -9.52 4.36 -28.20
CA TYR A 178 -8.35 3.56 -28.59
C TYR A 178 -7.06 4.15 -28.03
N TYR A 179 -6.82 5.47 -28.08
CA TYR A 179 -5.56 6.07 -27.62
C TYR A 179 -5.24 5.89 -26.12
N TYR A 180 -6.17 5.42 -25.28
CA TYR A 180 -5.86 5.08 -23.88
C TYR A 180 -5.09 3.75 -23.74
N TYR A 181 -5.09 2.90 -24.77
CA TYR A 181 -4.41 1.60 -24.75
C TYR A 181 -2.92 1.73 -25.12
N TYR A 182 -2.07 0.86 -24.55
CA TYR A 182 -0.62 0.91 -24.76
C TYR A 182 -0.19 0.47 -26.17
N GLU A 183 -0.91 -0.51 -26.74
CA GLU A 183 -0.51 -1.24 -27.97
C GLU A 183 -1.21 -0.71 -29.22
N ASN A 184 -1.38 0.60 -29.35
CA ASN A 184 -2.02 1.17 -30.54
C ASN A 184 -1.02 1.37 -31.68
N ASN A 185 -1.24 0.63 -32.77
CA ASN A 185 -0.54 0.82 -34.05
C ASN A 185 -1.09 2.00 -34.87
N TYR A 186 -1.95 2.84 -34.28
CA TYR A 186 -2.58 3.96 -34.97
C TYR A 186 -1.59 5.13 -35.13
N PRO A 187 -1.61 5.85 -36.28
CA PRO A 187 -0.64 6.89 -36.61
C PRO A 187 -0.90 8.21 -35.86
N ILE A 188 -0.93 8.18 -34.52
CA ILE A 188 -0.96 9.39 -33.71
C ILE A 188 0.49 9.88 -33.54
N LYS A 189 0.71 11.17 -33.77
CA LYS A 189 2.01 11.82 -33.50
C LYS A 189 2.42 11.55 -32.05
N LYS A 190 3.62 11.00 -31.82
CA LYS A 190 4.16 10.64 -30.50
C LYS A 190 3.98 11.73 -29.42
N LYS A 191 4.09 13.02 -29.79
CA LYS A 191 3.86 14.16 -28.88
C LYS A 191 2.40 14.32 -28.42
N SER A 192 1.43 14.04 -29.29
CA SER A 192 0.01 14.11 -28.96
C SER A 192 -0.40 12.96 -28.03
N ILE A 193 0.18 11.77 -28.20
CA ILE A 193 -0.04 10.62 -27.31
C ILE A 193 0.45 10.94 -25.89
N ILE A 194 1.67 11.48 -25.75
CA ILE A 194 2.25 11.82 -24.43
C ILE A 194 1.35 12.82 -23.70
N SER A 195 0.97 13.91 -24.37
CA SER A 195 0.07 14.92 -23.78
C SER A 195 -1.30 14.33 -23.40
N GLN A 196 -1.81 13.36 -24.17
CA GLN A 196 -3.05 12.69 -23.81
C GLN A 196 -2.93 11.76 -22.62
N ILE A 197 -1.85 10.99 -22.53
CA ILE A 197 -1.56 10.13 -21.37
C ILE A 197 -1.46 10.99 -20.11
N ASP A 198 -0.71 12.10 -20.17
CA ASP A 198 -0.45 12.97 -19.02
C ASP A 198 -1.75 13.59 -18.45
N ASN A 199 -2.70 13.95 -19.34
CA ASN A 199 -3.91 14.68 -18.95
C ASN A 199 -5.14 13.79 -18.74
N PHE A 200 -5.27 12.72 -19.54
CA PHE A 200 -6.51 11.95 -19.65
C PHE A 200 -6.38 10.49 -19.18
N GLY A 201 -5.17 10.06 -18.80
CA GLY A 201 -4.93 8.73 -18.22
C GLY A 201 -4.54 7.66 -19.24
N GLN A 202 -4.33 6.45 -18.73
CA GLN A 202 -3.87 5.31 -19.52
C GLN A 202 -4.44 4.00 -18.97
N ILE A 203 -4.88 3.11 -19.86
CA ILE A 203 -5.34 1.77 -19.49
C ILE A 203 -4.13 0.97 -18.98
N PRO A 204 -4.22 0.34 -17.79
CA PRO A 204 -3.16 -0.54 -17.29
C PRO A 204 -2.87 -1.68 -18.26
N ARG A 205 -1.64 -2.20 -18.23
CA ARG A 205 -1.29 -3.36 -19.06
C ARG A 205 -2.16 -4.57 -18.68
N GLN A 206 -2.70 -5.26 -19.69
CA GLN A 206 -3.40 -6.52 -19.48
C GLN A 206 -2.43 -7.55 -18.88
N LEU A 207 -2.75 -8.08 -17.70
CA LEU A 207 -1.90 -9.01 -16.97
C LEU A 207 -2.18 -10.47 -17.33
N PHE A 208 -3.42 -10.79 -17.72
CA PHE A 208 -3.83 -12.15 -18.04
C PHE A 208 -4.99 -12.17 -19.06
N LYS A 209 -5.06 -13.27 -19.83
CA LYS A 209 -6.04 -13.48 -20.92
C LYS A 209 -7.14 -14.49 -20.56
N ARG A 210 -7.12 -15.04 -19.35
CA ARG A 210 -8.13 -15.97 -18.82
C ARG A 210 -8.85 -15.31 -17.65
N ALA A 211 -10.02 -15.81 -17.27
CA ALA A 211 -10.72 -15.31 -16.10
C ALA A 211 -9.83 -15.37 -14.85
N HIS A 212 -9.82 -14.28 -14.07
CA HIS A 212 -9.13 -14.23 -12.80
C HIS A 212 -9.77 -15.25 -11.83
N PRO A 213 -8.98 -16.09 -11.13
CA PRO A 213 -9.54 -17.04 -10.19
C PRO A 213 -10.41 -16.34 -9.14
N PRO A 214 -11.66 -16.80 -8.91
CA PRO A 214 -12.46 -16.27 -7.81
C PRO A 214 -11.80 -16.62 -6.48
N LYS A 215 -11.79 -15.67 -5.55
CA LYS A 215 -11.39 -15.96 -4.17
C LYS A 215 -12.44 -16.91 -3.60
N ARG A 216 -12.00 -18.09 -3.17
CA ARG A 216 -12.89 -19.04 -2.49
C ARG A 216 -13.34 -18.42 -1.17
N VAL A 217 -14.59 -17.96 -1.15
CA VAL A 217 -15.28 -17.65 0.09
C VAL A 217 -15.89 -18.96 0.55
N PHE A 218 -15.18 -19.66 1.45
CA PHE A 218 -15.70 -20.90 2.03
C PHE A 218 -16.95 -20.55 2.83
N ARG A 219 -18.08 -21.09 2.39
CA ARG A 219 -19.28 -21.25 3.21
C ARG A 219 -19.46 -22.75 3.38
N SER A 220 -18.71 -23.34 4.30
CA SER A 220 -18.97 -24.72 4.68
C SER A 220 -20.05 -24.72 5.76
N VAL A 221 -21.15 -25.41 5.48
CA VAL A 221 -22.11 -25.81 6.51
C VAL A 221 -21.77 -27.26 6.79
N GLU A 222 -20.89 -27.52 7.75
CA GLU A 222 -20.71 -28.86 8.30
C GLU A 222 -21.45 -28.97 9.63
N SER A 223 -22.39 -29.91 9.68
CA SER A 223 -23.10 -30.30 10.90
C SER A 223 -22.20 -31.22 11.73
N ASP A 224 -21.72 -30.74 12.88
CA ASP A 224 -20.94 -31.59 13.78
C ASP A 224 -21.88 -32.43 14.67
N ALA A 225 -21.76 -33.75 14.58
CA ALA A 225 -22.79 -34.71 14.99
C ALA A 225 -22.90 -34.98 16.51
N GLN A 226 -22.29 -34.15 17.38
CA GLN A 226 -22.22 -34.47 18.81
C GLN A 226 -22.58 -33.34 19.81
N THR A 227 -22.61 -32.07 19.41
CA THR A 227 -22.84 -30.98 20.39
C THR A 227 -23.79 -29.87 19.93
N GLY A 228 -24.24 -29.84 18.67
CA GLY A 228 -25.27 -28.90 18.20
C GLY A 228 -24.92 -27.41 18.29
N ILE A 229 -23.68 -27.06 18.66
CA ILE A 229 -23.19 -25.68 18.71
C ILE A 229 -22.40 -25.42 17.42
N LEU A 230 -22.96 -24.57 16.57
CA LEU A 230 -22.34 -24.06 15.34
C LEU A 230 -21.16 -23.16 15.70
N VAL A 231 -19.93 -23.68 15.68
CA VAL A 231 -18.73 -22.85 15.76
C VAL A 231 -18.31 -22.46 14.34
N ASN A 232 -18.46 -21.18 14.03
CA ASN A 232 -18.18 -20.61 12.71
C ASN A 232 -16.67 -20.44 12.50
N VAL A 233 -16.01 -21.46 11.93
CA VAL A 233 -14.55 -21.47 11.68
C VAL A 233 -14.17 -20.69 10.39
N ASP A 234 -15.15 -20.29 9.58
CA ASP A 234 -14.96 -19.74 8.20
C ASP A 234 -14.72 -18.23 8.13
N ARG A 235 -14.57 -17.58 9.28
CA ARG A 235 -14.32 -16.16 9.37
C ARG A 235 -12.82 -15.95 9.52
N LEU A 236 -12.20 -15.25 8.55
CA LEU A 236 -10.82 -14.75 8.64
C LEU A 236 -10.56 -14.32 10.09
N PHE A 237 -9.41 -14.67 10.67
CA PHE A 237 -9.20 -14.62 12.13
C PHE A 237 -9.64 -13.31 12.81
N PHE A 238 -9.55 -12.18 12.10
CA PHE A 238 -9.96 -10.85 12.57
C PHE A 238 -11.48 -10.63 12.68
N HIS A 239 -12.31 -11.53 12.16
CA HIS A 239 -13.77 -11.55 12.38
C HIS A 239 -14.17 -12.35 13.61
N ASN A 240 -13.23 -13.12 14.17
CA ASN A 240 -13.40 -13.99 15.32
C ASN A 240 -12.31 -13.69 16.37
N LEU A 241 -11.99 -12.39 16.58
CA LEU A 241 -11.05 -11.97 17.63
C LEU A 241 -11.35 -12.59 19.00
N PRO A 242 -12.61 -12.78 19.43
CA PRO A 242 -12.91 -13.47 20.70
C PRO A 242 -12.50 -14.95 20.73
N ASN A 243 -12.32 -15.59 19.57
CA ASN A 243 -11.87 -16.97 19.47
C ASN A 243 -10.33 -17.07 19.44
N LEU A 244 -9.61 -15.95 19.44
CA LEU A 244 -8.17 -15.95 19.64
C LEU A 244 -7.87 -16.25 21.11
N VAL A 245 -7.85 -17.54 21.43
CA VAL A 245 -7.44 -18.02 22.74
C VAL A 245 -5.92 -18.17 22.73
N PRO A 246 -5.20 -17.58 23.71
CA PRO A 246 -3.77 -17.81 23.83
C PRO A 246 -3.49 -19.29 24.00
N SER A 247 -2.48 -19.80 23.29
CA SER A 247 -2.06 -21.19 23.43
C SER A 247 -1.72 -21.49 24.89
N ALA A 248 -2.29 -22.57 25.43
CA ALA A 248 -2.01 -23.02 26.80
C ALA A 248 -0.56 -23.46 26.99
N GLN A 249 0.12 -23.83 25.89
CA GLN A 249 1.54 -24.17 25.87
C GLN A 249 2.34 -23.13 25.08
N PRO A 250 3.57 -22.81 25.50
CA PRO A 250 4.43 -21.92 24.74
C PRO A 250 4.74 -22.52 23.36
N VAL A 251 4.55 -21.73 22.31
CA VAL A 251 4.88 -22.15 20.94
C VAL A 251 6.38 -22.36 20.78
N LYS A 252 7.20 -21.58 21.48
CA LYS A 252 8.65 -21.71 21.54
C LYS A 252 9.19 -21.07 22.82
N GLU A 253 10.06 -21.78 23.52
CA GLU A 253 10.77 -21.26 24.69
C GLU A 253 12.16 -20.74 24.29
N LEU A 254 12.54 -19.59 24.84
CA LEU A 254 13.84 -18.96 24.64
C LEU A 254 14.51 -18.74 26.00
N LYS A 255 15.84 -18.70 26.02
CA LYS A 255 16.64 -18.47 27.25
C LYS A 255 16.60 -17.03 27.76
N GLY A 256 15.95 -16.12 27.03
CA GLY A 256 15.89 -14.70 27.33
C GLY A 256 14.71 -14.02 26.66
N PRO A 257 14.57 -12.69 26.84
CA PRO A 257 13.47 -11.94 26.23
C PRO A 257 13.48 -12.07 24.71
N VAL A 258 12.29 -12.11 24.10
CA VAL A 258 12.13 -12.22 22.64
C VAL A 258 12.66 -10.95 21.96
N GLY A 259 13.53 -11.12 20.95
CA GLY A 259 14.06 -10.04 20.13
C GLY A 259 13.34 -9.92 18.79
N GLN A 260 13.24 -11.04 18.06
CA GLN A 260 12.61 -11.09 16.75
C GLN A 260 11.83 -12.38 16.58
N MET A 261 10.68 -12.29 15.90
CA MET A 261 9.86 -13.42 15.47
C MET A 261 9.58 -13.34 13.98
N ILE A 262 9.73 -14.46 13.27
CA ILE A 262 9.43 -14.59 11.83
C ILE A 262 8.66 -15.90 11.62
N GLN A 263 7.53 -15.81 10.93
CA GLN A 263 6.82 -16.99 10.43
C GLN A 263 7.48 -17.44 9.12
N SER A 264 7.95 -18.69 9.08
CA SER A 264 8.48 -19.32 7.87
C SER A 264 7.48 -20.36 7.35
N ASP A 265 7.24 -20.36 6.03
CA ASP A 265 6.30 -21.28 5.39
C ASP A 265 6.62 -22.76 5.68
N ASN A 266 7.91 -23.12 5.73
CA ASN A 266 8.36 -24.51 5.84
C ASN A 266 8.79 -24.90 7.27
N ARG A 267 9.18 -23.94 8.11
CA ARG A 267 9.76 -24.19 9.45
C ARG A 267 8.89 -23.69 10.60
N GLY A 268 7.72 -23.12 10.30
CA GLY A 268 6.84 -22.53 11.31
C GLY A 268 7.43 -21.26 11.93
N LEU A 269 7.10 -21.01 13.20
CA LEU A 269 7.53 -19.82 13.92
C LEU A 269 9.01 -19.92 14.33
N LEU A 270 9.83 -19.02 13.80
CA LEU A 270 11.20 -18.80 14.23
C LEU A 270 11.24 -17.62 15.19
N ALA A 271 11.86 -17.81 16.35
CA ALA A 271 12.10 -16.75 17.32
C ALA A 271 13.54 -16.82 17.81
N VAL A 272 14.12 -15.63 18.07
CA VAL A 272 15.45 -15.43 18.65
C VAL A 272 15.38 -14.42 19.80
N GLU A 273 16.35 -14.48 20.71
CA GLU A 273 16.42 -13.61 21.87
C GLU A 273 16.73 -12.15 21.50
N LYS A 274 16.53 -11.26 22.47
CA LYS A 274 16.91 -9.85 22.39
C LYS A 274 18.38 -9.72 21.98
N ASN A 275 18.65 -8.71 21.16
CA ASN A 275 19.94 -8.46 20.53
C ASN A 275 20.40 -9.56 19.56
N LYS A 276 19.46 -10.32 19.00
CA LYS A 276 19.71 -11.20 17.85
C LYS A 276 18.76 -10.81 16.71
N VAL A 277 19.25 -10.90 15.47
CA VAL A 277 18.47 -10.73 14.25
C VAL A 277 18.73 -11.90 13.32
N LEU A 278 17.67 -12.43 12.71
CA LEU A 278 17.72 -13.50 11.73
C LEU A 278 18.27 -12.99 10.41
N VAL A 279 18.99 -13.86 9.69
CA VAL A 279 19.53 -13.55 8.36
C VAL A 279 18.69 -14.25 7.28
N PRO A 280 17.93 -13.48 6.46
CA PRO A 280 17.17 -14.03 5.33
C PRO A 280 18.07 -14.62 4.23
N PRO A 281 17.52 -15.41 3.28
CA PRO A 281 16.12 -15.85 3.18
C PRO A 281 15.82 -17.12 3.99
N HIS A 282 16.83 -17.94 4.30
CA HIS A 282 16.61 -19.24 4.95
C HIS A 282 16.41 -19.14 6.47
N ASN A 283 16.76 -18.01 7.09
CA ASN A 283 16.59 -17.75 8.52
C ASN A 283 17.17 -18.86 9.43
N ASN A 284 18.20 -19.57 8.96
CA ASN A 284 18.90 -20.61 9.73
C ASN A 284 20.05 -20.03 10.57
N ARG A 285 20.32 -18.74 10.43
CA ARG A 285 21.42 -18.01 11.08
C ARG A 285 20.91 -16.76 11.75
N TYR A 286 21.66 -16.34 12.75
CA TYR A 286 21.46 -15.07 13.44
C TYR A 286 22.75 -14.25 13.44
N ILE A 287 22.58 -12.94 13.63
CA ILE A 287 23.60 -11.99 14.01
C ILE A 287 23.23 -11.47 15.40
N ALA A 288 24.15 -11.55 16.36
CA ALA A 288 23.98 -11.14 17.73
C ALA A 288 24.89 -9.95 18.09
N TRP A 289 24.41 -9.09 18.97
CA TRP A 289 25.14 -7.91 19.48
C TRP A 289 24.91 -7.69 20.98
N GLY A 290 25.57 -6.68 21.54
CA GLY A 290 25.41 -6.28 22.94
C GLY A 290 26.30 -7.04 23.93
N PHE A 291 27.35 -7.70 23.44
CA PHE A 291 28.38 -8.31 24.28
C PHE A 291 29.29 -7.23 24.90
N GLY A 292 29.85 -7.50 26.08
CA GLY A 292 30.71 -6.55 26.80
C GLY A 292 32.03 -6.24 26.11
N ASP A 293 32.45 -7.09 25.18
CA ASP A 293 33.62 -6.91 24.30
C ASP A 293 33.29 -6.09 23.04
N LEU A 294 32.08 -5.54 22.93
CA LEU A 294 31.57 -4.80 21.76
C LEU A 294 31.57 -5.61 20.45
N SER A 295 31.70 -6.94 20.53
CA SER A 295 31.69 -7.81 19.37
C SER A 295 30.29 -7.97 18.77
N MET A 296 30.25 -8.28 17.48
CA MET A 296 29.09 -8.85 16.80
C MET A 296 29.38 -10.29 16.42
N ARG A 297 28.43 -11.19 16.65
CA ARG A 297 28.65 -12.63 16.49
C ARG A 297 27.60 -13.21 15.54
N THR A 298 28.03 -14.02 14.59
CA THR A 298 27.13 -14.80 13.75
C THR A 298 27.06 -16.22 14.26
N GLY A 299 25.90 -16.87 14.13
CA GLY A 299 25.74 -18.25 14.55
C GLY A 299 24.56 -18.95 13.89
N PHE A 300 24.48 -20.27 14.07
CA PHE A 300 23.33 -21.07 13.66
C PHE A 300 22.24 -21.08 14.72
N ILE A 301 20.98 -21.04 14.29
CA ILE A 301 19.84 -21.00 15.22
C ILE A 301 19.61 -22.34 15.94
N GLU A 302 19.81 -23.46 15.25
CA GLU A 302 19.50 -24.80 15.77
C GLU A 302 20.55 -25.30 16.76
N THR A 303 21.82 -25.06 16.46
CA THR A 303 22.95 -25.57 17.27
C THR A 303 23.50 -24.52 18.23
N GLU A 304 23.04 -23.26 18.12
CA GLU A 304 23.64 -22.08 18.77
C GLU A 304 25.15 -21.90 18.53
N ARG A 305 25.74 -22.68 17.62
CA ARG A 305 27.18 -22.64 17.31
C ARG A 305 27.54 -21.29 16.71
N ILE A 306 28.53 -20.63 17.29
CA ILE A 306 29.11 -19.39 16.78
C ILE A 306 29.93 -19.71 15.53
N LEU A 307 29.63 -19.00 14.44
CA LEU A 307 30.28 -19.10 13.14
C LEU A 307 31.45 -18.14 13.02
N ALA A 308 31.23 -16.88 13.40
CA ALA A 308 32.26 -15.85 13.37
C ALA A 308 31.99 -14.79 14.44
N VAL A 309 33.08 -14.17 14.88
CA VAL A 309 33.09 -13.03 15.78
C VAL A 309 33.73 -11.89 15.02
N TYR A 310 33.12 -10.72 15.10
CA TYR A 310 33.57 -9.52 14.45
C TYR A 310 33.63 -8.37 15.44
N GLU A 311 34.56 -7.47 15.22
CA GLU A 311 34.82 -6.32 16.08
C GLU A 311 34.71 -5.03 15.26
N ASN A 312 34.65 -3.88 15.95
CA ASN A 312 34.71 -2.54 15.34
C ASN A 312 33.57 -2.17 14.38
N PHE A 313 32.33 -2.62 14.67
CA PHE A 313 31.16 -2.17 13.91
C PHE A 313 30.78 -0.73 14.26
N HIS A 314 30.78 -0.37 15.54
CA HIS A 314 30.44 0.98 15.99
C HIS A 314 31.54 1.57 16.86
N ILE A 315 31.63 2.90 16.87
CA ILE A 315 32.33 3.63 17.92
C ILE A 315 31.45 3.56 19.17
N GLY A 316 31.61 2.50 19.95
CA GLY A 316 30.79 2.18 21.11
C GLY A 316 29.79 1.04 20.87
N GLN A 317 28.77 0.95 21.71
CA GLN A 317 27.88 -0.21 21.75
C GLN A 317 26.85 -0.17 20.62
N VAL A 318 26.67 -1.29 19.93
CA VAL A 318 25.52 -1.52 19.05
C VAL A 318 24.28 -1.70 19.92
N LEU A 319 23.26 -0.89 19.70
CA LEU A 319 22.01 -0.92 20.46
C LEU A 319 20.92 -1.68 19.72
N CYS A 320 20.87 -1.54 18.40
CA CYS A 320 19.88 -2.19 17.55
C CYS A 320 20.46 -2.60 16.20
N ALA A 321 19.90 -3.64 15.59
CA ALA A 321 20.23 -4.04 14.24
C ALA A 321 19.01 -4.62 13.51
N SER A 322 19.00 -4.48 12.19
CA SER A 322 17.99 -5.02 11.28
C SER A 322 18.66 -5.60 10.04
N CYS A 323 18.20 -6.77 9.58
CA CYS A 323 18.75 -7.50 8.44
C CYS A 323 17.65 -7.67 7.40
N PRO A 324 17.45 -6.71 6.47
CA PRO A 324 16.39 -6.77 5.48
C PRO A 324 16.53 -7.93 4.49
N ASP A 325 17.76 -8.33 4.18
CA ASP A 325 18.07 -9.38 3.20
C ASP A 325 19.37 -10.11 3.54
N SER A 326 19.82 -10.98 2.63
CA SER A 326 21.05 -11.77 2.81
C SER A 326 22.34 -10.98 2.57
N HIS A 327 22.28 -9.71 2.19
CA HIS A 327 23.42 -8.90 1.76
C HIS A 327 23.55 -7.58 2.50
N THR A 328 22.57 -7.18 3.28
CA THR A 328 22.58 -5.88 3.96
C THR A 328 22.25 -6.06 5.43
N LEU A 329 23.11 -5.52 6.29
CA LEU A 329 22.90 -5.40 7.73
C LEU A 329 22.86 -3.92 8.08
N ILE A 330 21.88 -3.49 8.85
CA ILE A 330 21.75 -2.10 9.30
C ILE A 330 21.86 -2.11 10.81
N THR A 331 22.69 -1.23 11.37
CA THR A 331 23.00 -1.20 12.79
C THR A 331 22.94 0.23 13.31
N GLY A 332 22.42 0.41 14.52
CA GLY A 332 22.36 1.68 15.23
C GLY A 332 23.05 1.52 16.58
N GLY A 333 23.88 2.48 16.95
CA GLY A 333 24.71 2.39 18.15
C GLY A 333 24.77 3.68 18.96
N THR A 334 25.64 3.67 19.96
CA THR A 334 25.86 4.83 20.85
C THR A 334 26.55 6.01 20.17
N SER A 335 27.16 5.78 19.03
CA SER A 335 27.85 6.77 18.19
C SER A 335 26.92 7.76 17.49
N THR A 336 25.60 7.69 17.74
CA THR A 336 24.53 8.42 17.01
C THR A 336 24.51 8.14 15.51
N LEU A 337 25.24 7.14 15.04
CA LEU A 337 25.30 6.73 13.64
C LEU A 337 24.38 5.53 13.40
N VAL A 338 23.79 5.52 12.20
CA VAL A 338 23.25 4.30 11.62
C VAL A 338 24.21 3.87 10.51
N CYS A 339 24.75 2.66 10.64
CA CYS A 339 25.69 2.11 9.68
C CYS A 339 24.99 1.02 8.87
N VAL A 340 25.09 1.12 7.55
CA VAL A 340 24.64 0.09 6.61
C VAL A 340 25.86 -0.72 6.18
N TRP A 341 25.78 -2.04 6.30
CA TRP A 341 26.88 -2.95 6.02
C TRP A 341 26.51 -3.89 4.89
N ASP A 342 27.37 -3.95 3.88
CA ASP A 342 27.26 -4.96 2.83
C ASP A 342 27.90 -6.26 3.30
N MET A 343 27.07 -7.30 3.44
CA MET A 343 27.46 -8.66 3.75
C MET A 343 27.81 -9.42 2.48
N VAL A 344 29.10 -9.61 2.27
CA VAL A 344 29.63 -10.40 1.15
C VAL A 344 30.04 -11.78 1.65
N LYS A 345 29.54 -12.84 1.02
CA LYS A 345 29.98 -14.21 1.30
C LYS A 345 31.42 -14.39 0.81
N SER A 346 32.31 -14.90 1.66
CA SER A 346 33.66 -15.26 1.23
C SER A 346 33.62 -16.43 0.26
N SER A 347 34.12 -16.25 -0.97
CA SER A 347 34.19 -17.29 -2.01
C SER A 347 35.40 -18.22 -1.87
N GLY A 348 35.88 -18.48 -0.65
CA GLY A 348 37.04 -19.33 -0.36
C GLY A 348 36.64 -20.79 -0.12
N ARG A 349 37.47 -21.73 -0.58
CA ARG A 349 37.31 -23.20 -0.48
C ARG A 349 37.38 -23.78 0.95
N GLU A 350 37.31 -22.97 2.00
CA GLU A 350 37.36 -23.45 3.39
C GLU A 350 35.98 -23.35 4.04
N GLU A 351 35.61 -24.40 4.79
CA GLU A 351 34.32 -24.65 5.46
C GLU A 351 33.81 -23.56 6.43
N ASN A 352 34.48 -22.43 6.54
CA ASN A 352 34.07 -21.31 7.37
C ASN A 352 33.43 -20.23 6.49
N ASP A 353 32.10 -20.27 6.38
CA ASP A 353 31.24 -19.29 5.71
C ASP A 353 31.29 -17.93 6.44
N ARG A 354 32.45 -17.26 6.33
CA ARG A 354 32.71 -15.93 6.88
C ARG A 354 32.15 -14.89 5.93
N ARG A 355 31.42 -13.93 6.50
CA ARG A 355 30.94 -12.74 5.78
C ARG A 355 31.90 -11.59 5.99
N SER A 356 32.29 -10.91 4.92
CA SER A 356 32.94 -9.61 5.00
C SER A 356 31.87 -8.53 5.09
N PHE A 357 32.09 -7.51 5.92
CA PHE A 357 31.19 -6.38 6.10
C PHE A 357 31.85 -5.10 5.58
N TYR A 358 31.24 -4.45 4.60
CA TYR A 358 31.70 -3.16 4.08
C TYR A 358 30.75 -2.06 4.53
N THR A 359 31.26 -1.00 5.15
CA THR A 359 30.41 0.06 5.70
C THR A 359 30.04 1.09 4.64
N ARG A 360 28.77 1.47 4.63
CA ARG A 360 28.24 2.69 4.05
C ARG A 360 27.53 3.44 5.18
N CYS A 361 28.11 4.55 5.63
CA CYS A 361 27.56 5.31 6.74
C CYS A 361 26.34 6.11 6.31
N TYR A 362 25.24 5.96 7.05
CA TYR A 362 24.13 6.89 6.99
C TYR A 362 24.33 7.95 8.09
N THR A 363 24.54 9.20 7.68
CA THR A 363 24.64 10.34 8.61
C THR A 363 23.34 11.13 8.54
N GLY A 364 22.55 11.07 9.61
CA GLY A 364 21.28 11.79 9.67
C GLY A 364 20.59 11.77 11.02
N ILE A 365 21.29 11.37 12.09
CA ILE A 365 20.70 11.22 13.42
C ILE A 365 21.55 12.00 14.41
N THR A 366 20.88 12.83 15.20
CA THR A 366 21.46 13.76 16.17
C THR A 366 21.69 13.12 17.55
N ARG A 367 21.15 11.92 17.83
CA ARG A 367 21.14 11.25 19.15
C ARG A 367 21.08 9.71 19.05
N LEU A 368 21.09 9.00 20.19
CA LEU A 368 21.19 7.55 20.29
C LEU A 368 20.01 6.82 19.62
N SER A 369 20.28 5.99 18.61
CA SER A 369 19.27 5.14 17.97
C SER A 369 19.02 3.88 18.78
N ARG A 370 17.81 3.73 19.32
CA ARG A 370 17.41 2.58 20.15
C ARG A 370 16.68 1.50 19.36
N VAL A 371 15.99 1.88 18.28
CA VAL A 371 15.19 0.97 17.46
C VAL A 371 15.40 1.28 15.99
N LEU A 372 15.47 0.22 15.18
CA LEU A 372 15.55 0.30 13.72
C LEU A 372 14.45 -0.55 13.09
N ALA A 373 13.77 0.01 12.10
CA ALA A 373 12.86 -0.70 11.23
C ALA A 373 13.23 -0.42 9.77
N VAL A 374 13.17 -1.45 8.93
CA VAL A 374 13.60 -1.35 7.52
C VAL A 374 12.52 -1.98 6.65
N SER A 375 12.14 -1.30 5.58
CA SER A 375 11.25 -1.83 4.56
C SER A 375 11.92 -1.78 3.20
N THR A 376 12.20 -2.94 2.64
CA THR A 376 12.72 -3.07 1.27
C THR A 376 11.66 -2.70 0.24
N ALA A 377 10.39 -3.03 0.50
CA ALA A 377 9.26 -2.72 -0.39
C ALA A 377 9.05 -1.21 -0.58
N TYR A 378 9.25 -0.42 0.48
CA TYR A 378 9.15 1.04 0.43
C TYR A 378 10.50 1.76 0.34
N ASN A 379 11.59 1.01 0.20
CA ASN A 379 12.96 1.54 0.17
C ASN A 379 13.26 2.51 1.33
N LEU A 380 12.83 2.14 2.55
CA LEU A 380 12.78 3.03 3.71
C LEU A 380 13.55 2.44 4.91
N ILE A 381 14.33 3.28 5.59
CA ILE A 381 14.91 3.03 6.90
C ILE A 381 14.26 3.98 7.89
N VAL A 382 13.79 3.47 9.02
CA VAL A 382 13.27 4.28 10.13
C VAL A 382 14.10 3.99 11.37
N SER A 383 14.62 5.04 12.00
CA SER A 383 15.33 4.94 13.27
C SER A 383 14.58 5.71 14.36
N GLY A 384 14.35 5.06 15.48
CA GLY A 384 13.74 5.64 16.67
C GLY A 384 14.80 6.04 17.69
N SER A 385 14.74 7.29 18.13
CA SER A 385 15.69 7.88 19.08
C SER A 385 15.08 8.02 20.48
N GLU A 386 15.94 8.13 21.50
CA GLU A 386 15.55 8.26 22.90
C GLU A 386 14.77 9.56 23.21
N ASP A 387 14.93 10.59 22.39
CA ASP A 387 14.24 11.86 22.48
C ASP A 387 12.79 11.84 21.93
N GLN A 388 12.22 10.64 21.75
CA GLN A 388 10.88 10.43 21.22
C GLN A 388 10.70 10.95 19.79
N THR A 389 11.79 10.96 19.02
CA THR A 389 11.78 11.31 17.61
C THR A 389 12.04 10.08 16.75
N ALA A 390 11.57 10.12 15.51
CA ALA A 390 11.92 9.12 14.50
C ALA A 390 12.47 9.80 13.25
N SER A 391 13.59 9.32 12.74
CA SER A 391 14.13 9.75 11.46
C SER A 391 13.89 8.70 10.38
N CYS A 392 13.52 9.17 9.20
CA CYS A 392 13.26 8.37 8.02
C CYS A 392 14.33 8.66 6.97
N GLY A 393 14.93 7.60 6.42
CA GLY A 393 15.94 7.64 5.38
C GLY A 393 15.58 6.75 4.18
N ASP A 394 16.10 7.11 3.01
CA ASP A 394 16.01 6.28 1.80
C ASP A 394 17.08 5.17 1.87
N LEU A 395 16.66 3.91 1.75
CA LEU A 395 17.55 2.74 1.87
C LEU A 395 18.55 2.61 0.70
N SER A 396 18.18 3.07 -0.50
CA SER A 396 19.03 2.96 -1.69
C SER A 396 20.04 4.11 -1.76
N LYS A 397 19.59 5.33 -1.47
CA LYS A 397 20.42 6.54 -1.54
C LYS A 397 21.19 6.81 -0.26
N LEU A 398 20.79 6.19 0.84
CA LEU A 398 21.31 6.45 2.18
C LEU A 398 21.24 7.95 2.54
N THR A 399 20.17 8.61 2.09
CA THR A 399 19.92 10.02 2.32
C THR A 399 18.79 10.21 3.31
N TYR A 400 18.92 11.21 4.17
CA TYR A 400 17.85 11.65 5.05
C TYR A 400 16.64 12.17 4.27
N VAL A 401 15.45 11.73 4.66
CA VAL A 401 14.18 12.09 4.02
C VAL A 401 13.37 13.01 4.93
N ARG A 402 13.12 12.60 6.18
CA ARG A 402 12.22 13.33 7.09
C ARG A 402 12.46 12.98 8.56
N HIS A 403 12.10 13.92 9.45
CA HIS A 403 12.04 13.73 10.90
C HIS A 403 10.58 13.81 11.35
N CYS A 404 10.16 12.86 12.18
CA CYS A 404 8.83 12.78 12.78
C CYS A 404 8.94 13.22 14.25
N LEU A 405 8.22 14.28 14.62
CA LEU A 405 8.19 14.83 15.97
C LEU A 405 7.13 14.13 16.85
N SER A 406 7.34 14.19 18.16
CA SER A 406 6.51 13.54 19.19
C SER A 406 5.01 13.88 19.11
N THR A 407 4.64 15.09 18.64
CA THR A 407 3.24 15.49 18.46
C THR A 407 2.50 14.64 17.41
N TRP A 408 3.22 14.13 16.41
CA TRP A 408 2.69 13.24 15.38
C TRP A 408 2.65 11.77 15.83
N LEU A 409 3.52 11.37 16.78
CA LEU A 409 3.49 10.04 17.39
C LEU A 409 2.43 9.92 18.49
N GLN A 410 2.14 11.00 19.22
CA GLN A 410 1.08 11.03 20.24
C GLN A 410 -0.33 10.89 19.63
N SER A 411 -0.56 11.37 18.40
CA SER A 411 -1.82 11.15 17.69
C SER A 411 -2.02 9.70 17.23
N LEU A 412 -0.94 8.92 17.12
CA LEU A 412 -0.97 7.48 16.83
C LEU A 412 -1.18 6.63 18.10
N LEU A 413 -0.86 7.16 19.29
CA LEU A 413 -0.87 6.45 20.57
C LEU A 413 -2.00 6.89 21.52
N SER A 414 -2.92 7.77 21.09
CA SER A 414 -3.99 8.25 21.98
C SER A 414 -4.90 7.08 22.42
N PRO A 415 -5.21 6.91 23.73
CA PRO A 415 -5.84 5.70 24.26
C PRO A 415 -7.35 5.56 23.98
N SER A 416 -7.96 6.43 23.17
CA SER A 416 -9.33 6.25 22.69
C SER A 416 -9.45 5.13 21.64
N THR A 417 -8.56 4.14 21.69
CA THR A 417 -8.28 3.16 20.65
C THR A 417 -8.19 1.76 21.27
N ILE A 418 -9.31 1.27 21.82
CA ILE A 418 -9.68 -0.15 21.85
C ILE A 418 -11.16 -0.24 21.48
#